data_AF-A0A8K1ZHV4-F1
#
_entry.id   AF-A0A8K1ZHV4-F1
#
_cell.length_a   1.000
_cell.length_b   1.000
_cell.length_c   1.000
_cell.angle_alpha   90.00
_cell.angle_beta   90.00
_cell.angle_gamma   90.00
#
_symmetry.space_group_name_H-M   'P 1'
#
loop_
_entity.id
_entity.type
_entity.pdbx_description
1 polymer ?
#
loop_
_entity_poly.entity_id
_entity_poly.type
_entity_poly.pdbx_seq_one_letter_code
_entity_poly.pdbx_strand_id
1 'polypeptide(L)' 'MAVPKKRTSASKKRIRKNFWKRKGYWAALKAFSLGKSLSNGTSKSFFVRQTNKIKK' A
#
# COMPACT_ATOMS: atom_id res chain seq x y z
N MET A 1 -10.24 -7.09 33.70
CA MET A 1 -9.51 -7.01 32.42
C MET A 1 -8.11 -7.57 32.59
N ALA A 2 -7.55 -8.26 31.59
CA ALA A 2 -6.18 -8.78 31.67
C ALA A 2 -5.15 -7.64 31.53
N VAL A 3 -4.20 -7.57 32.46
CA VAL A 3 -3.13 -6.55 32.48
C VAL A 3 -1.78 -7.21 32.16
N PRO A 4 -0.94 -6.61 31.29
CA PRO A 4 0.36 -7.19 30.98
C PRO A 4 1.27 -7.14 32.20
N LYS A 5 1.78 -8.30 32.63
CA LYS A 5 2.67 -8.40 33.80
C LYS A 5 4.03 -7.73 33.59
N LYS A 6 4.52 -7.69 32.34
CA LYS A 6 5.80 -7.10 31.94
C LYS A 6 5.69 -6.42 30.59
N ARG A 7 6.51 -5.39 30.35
CA ARG A 7 6.61 -4.75 29.04
C ARG A 7 7.21 -5.69 28.01
N THR A 8 6.77 -5.58 26.76
CA THR A 8 7.40 -6.30 25.66
C THR A 8 8.81 -5.78 25.42
N SER A 9 9.77 -6.67 25.14
CA SER A 9 11.12 -6.28 24.76
C SER A 9 11.12 -5.45 23.47
N ALA A 10 12.16 -4.61 23.28
CA ALA A 10 12.28 -3.74 22.12
C ALA A 10 12.26 -4.54 20.80
N SER A 11 12.94 -5.70 20.76
CA SER A 11 12.93 -6.59 19.60
C SER A 11 11.52 -7.10 19.25
N LYS A 12 10.78 -7.64 20.23
CA LYS A 12 9.40 -8.13 20.02
C LYS A 12 8.44 -7.01 19.58
N LYS A 13 8.65 -5.77 20.05
CA LYS A 13 7.89 -4.60 19.59
C LYS A 13 8.19 -4.25 18.13
N ARG A 14 9.47 -4.26 17.73
CA ARG A 14 9.89 -3.98 16.34
C ARG A 14 9.36 -5.02 15.36
N ILE A 15 9.42 -6.31 15.70
CA ILE A 15 8.89 -7.40 14.86
C ILE A 15 7.41 -7.18 14.55
N ARG A 16 6.58 -6.89 15.56
CA ARG A 16 5.15 -6.60 15.35
C ARG A 16 4.91 -5.39 14.44
N LYS A 17 5.71 -4.33 14.58
CA LYS A 17 5.64 -3.17 13.67
C LYS A 17 6.05 -3.51 12.25
N ASN A 18 7.05 -4.36 12.06
CA ASN A 18 7.51 -4.79 10.74
C ASN A 18 6.44 -5.58 9.99
N PHE A 19 5.68 -6.43 10.69
CA PHE A 19 4.53 -7.11 10.08
C PHE A 19 3.48 -6.13 9.54
N TRP A 20 3.21 -5.04 10.27
CA TRP A 20 2.29 -4.00 9.80
C TRP A 20 2.86 -3.25 8.58
N LYS A 21 4.14 -2.85 8.65
CA LYS A 21 4.84 -2.16 7.53
C LYS A 21 4.94 -3.02 6.26
N ARG A 22 5.11 -4.34 6.39
CA ARG A 22 5.23 -5.28 5.25
C ARG A 22 3.98 -5.28 4.36
N LYS A 23 2.80 -4.95 4.90
CA LYS A 23 1.57 -4.83 4.09
C LYS A 23 1.68 -3.72 3.03
N GLY A 24 2.36 -2.62 3.36
CA GLY A 24 2.57 -1.51 2.43
C GLY A 24 3.42 -1.88 1.21
N TYR A 25 4.41 -2.75 1.40
CA TYR A 25 5.25 -3.24 0.31
C TYR A 25 4.42 -3.97 -0.77
N TRP A 26 3.51 -4.86 -0.36
CA TRP A 26 2.64 -5.56 -1.29
C TRP A 26 1.67 -4.62 -2.03
N ALA A 27 1.15 -3.61 -1.34
CA ALA A 27 0.31 -2.59 -1.97
C ALA A 27 1.10 -1.79 -3.02
N ALA A 28 2.34 -1.41 -2.70
CA ALA A 28 3.21 -0.68 -3.63
C ALA A 28 3.54 -1.49 -4.89
N LEU A 29 3.84 -2.79 -4.75
CA LEU A 29 4.08 -3.66 -5.92
C LEU A 29 2.86 -3.74 -6.86
N LYS A 30 1.67 -3.94 -6.29
CA LYS A 30 0.42 -3.98 -7.07
C LYS A 30 0.14 -2.63 -7.75
N ALA A 31 0.32 -1.53 -7.02
CA ALA A 31 0.13 -0.18 -7.56
C ALA A 31 1.11 0.13 -8.69
N PHE A 32 2.38 -0.27 -8.56
CA PHE A 32 3.40 -0.07 -9.59
C PHE A 32 3.07 -0.84 -10.88
N SER A 33 2.73 -2.12 -10.76
CA SER A 33 2.30 -2.95 -11.90
C SER A 33 1.06 -2.36 -12.59
N LEU A 34 0.08 -1.89 -11.80
CA LEU A 34 -1.11 -1.24 -12.32
C LEU A 34 -0.79 0.06 -13.07
N GLY A 35 0.06 0.92 -12.49
CA GLY A 35 0.47 2.18 -13.12
C GLY A 35 1.15 1.98 -14.48
N LYS A 36 2.02 0.96 -14.60
CA LYS A 36 2.63 0.58 -15.88
C LYS A 36 1.62 0.07 -16.90
N SER A 37 0.62 -0.71 -16.45
CA SER A 37 -0.44 -1.20 -17.35
C SER A 37 -1.31 -0.06 -17.89
N LEU A 38 -1.59 0.95 -17.06
CA LEU A 38 -2.35 2.14 -17.44
C LEU A 38 -1.55 3.07 -18.37
N SER A 39 -0.24 3.23 -18.15
CA SER A 39 0.59 4.13 -18.97
C SER A 39 0.69 3.72 -20.43
N ASN A 40 0.60 2.42 -20.73
CA ASN A 40 0.74 1.93 -22.10
C ASN A 40 -0.52 2.16 -22.96
N GLY A 41 -1.68 2.47 -22.36
CA GLY A 41 -2.92 2.76 -23.11
C GLY A 41 -3.49 1.60 -23.94
N THR A 42 -2.86 0.42 -23.92
CA THR A 42 -3.26 -0.76 -24.70
C THR A 42 -4.24 -1.67 -23.97
N SER A 43 -4.39 -1.49 -22.65
CA SER A 43 -5.26 -2.30 -21.81
C SER A 43 -6.73 -1.88 -21.97
N LYS A 44 -7.56 -2.76 -22.55
CA LYS A 44 -8.99 -2.51 -22.78
C LYS A 44 -9.89 -2.78 -21.55
N SER A 45 -9.35 -3.42 -20.51
CA SER A 45 -10.09 -3.86 -19.33
C SER A 45 -10.16 -2.82 -18.20
N PHE A 46 -9.23 -1.86 -18.16
CA PHE A 46 -9.17 -0.83 -17.12
C PHE A 46 -9.54 0.53 -17.69
N PHE A 47 -10.54 1.18 -17.11
CA PHE A 47 -10.97 2.53 -17.48
C PHE A 47 -10.62 3.54 -16.38
N VAL A 48 -9.99 4.64 -16.76
CA VAL A 48 -9.71 5.77 -15.86
C VAL A 48 -10.47 6.98 -16.39
N ARG A 49 -11.33 7.58 -15.55
CA ARG A 49 -12.07 8.79 -15.91
C ARG A 49 -11.10 9.96 -16.03
N GLN A 50 -10.92 10.49 -17.24
CA GLN A 50 -10.22 11.76 -17.44
C GLN A 50 -11.13 12.90 -16.98
N THR A 51 -10.79 13.53 -15.86
CA THR A 51 -11.42 14.81 -15.48
C THR A 51 -10.81 15.88 -16.37
N ASN A 52 -11.64 16.55 -17.19
CA ASN A 52 -11.21 17.70 -17.97
C ASN A 52 -10.54 18.71 -17.04
N LYS A 53 -9.23 18.88 -17.16
CA LYS A 53 -8.55 20.01 -16.52
C LYS A 53 -9.12 21.25 -17.18
N ILE A 54 -9.85 22.06 -16.42
CA ILE A 54 -10.19 23.43 -16.85
C ILE A 54 -8.84 24.09 -17.13
N LYS A 55 -8.52 24.25 -18.41
CA LYS A 55 -7.32 25.00 -18.83
C LYS A 55 -7.59 26.45 -18.42
N LYS A 56 -6.87 26.93 -17.41
CA LYS A 56 -6.65 28.36 -17.24
C LYS A 56 -5.62 28.81 -18.27
#